data_AF-A0A2H0R991-F1
#
_entry.id   AF-A0A2H0R991-F1
#
_cell.length_a   1.000
_cell.length_b   1.000
_cell.length_c   1.000
_cell.angle_alpha   90.00
_cell.angle_beta   90.00
_cell.angle_gamma   90.00
#
_symmetry.space_group_name_H-M   'P 1'
#
loop_
_entity.id
_entity.type
_entity.pdbx_description
1 polymer ?
#
loop_
_entity_poly.entity_id
_entity_poly.type
_entity_poly.pdbx_seq_one_letter_code
_entity_poly.pdbx_strand_id
1 'polypeptide(L)'
;MTGIIEEKKDLKNYKTKGYLGCLPFILAFIIVIFFIISKTSYIDLPNLCYIGVEGDLIKGDENSIRASLKYIKNNKPSEYKNVCKYVDSIIESYCISADGRVAPLYGYDQPGCYVKGSKVVYVIPQKQQYSTVVEDRAKNIIKYANYSKDFWTK
;
A
#
# COMPACT_ATOMS: atom_id res chain seq x y z
N MET A 1 55.60 42.72 12.27
CA MET A 1 55.07 41.39 11.84
C MET A 1 53.80 41.10 12.63
N THR A 2 52.66 41.69 12.27
CA THR A 2 51.38 41.52 13.02
C THR A 2 50.18 41.84 12.11
N GLY A 3 50.01 41.11 11.01
CA GLY A 3 48.99 41.46 10.01
C GLY A 3 48.24 40.33 9.32
N ILE A 4 48.36 39.06 9.78
CA ILE A 4 47.83 37.91 9.02
C ILE A 4 46.76 37.09 9.80
N ILE A 5 46.44 37.46 11.05
CA ILE A 5 45.63 36.57 11.92
C ILE A 5 44.12 36.90 11.94
N GLU A 6 43.68 38.10 11.53
CA GLU A 6 42.27 38.48 11.68
C GLU A 6 41.32 37.97 10.58
N GLU A 7 41.80 37.63 9.38
CA GLU A 7 40.92 37.40 8.23
C GLU A 7 40.18 36.04 8.23
N LYS A 8 40.54 35.10 9.11
CA LYS A 8 39.98 33.74 9.08
C LYS A 8 38.70 33.53 9.88
N LYS A 9 38.23 34.51 10.66
CA LYS A 9 37.03 34.33 11.50
C LYS A 9 35.71 34.55 10.76
N ASP A 10 35.70 35.32 9.68
CA ASP A 10 34.45 35.72 9.02
C ASP A 10 33.92 34.70 7.99
N LEU A 11 34.79 33.85 7.43
CA LEU A 11 34.38 32.84 6.44
C LEU A 11 33.60 31.65 7.02
N LYS A 12 33.62 31.45 8.36
CA LYS A 12 32.86 30.35 8.98
C LYS A 12 31.37 30.66 9.20
N ASN A 13 30.97 31.94 9.19
CA ASN A 13 29.61 32.34 9.53
C ASN A 13 28.64 32.46 8.34
N TYR A 14 29.15 32.37 7.11
CA TYR A 14 28.32 32.55 5.90
C TYR A 14 27.70 31.25 5.37
N LYS A 15 28.24 30.07 5.72
CA LYS A 15 27.82 28.78 5.13
C LYS A 15 26.67 28.06 5.82
N THR A 16 26.30 28.44 7.05
CA THR A 16 25.26 27.74 7.83
C THR A 16 23.86 28.35 7.69
N LYS A 17 23.73 29.58 7.19
CA LYS A 17 22.43 30.27 7.08
C LYS A 17 21.62 29.91 5.81
N GLY A 18 22.25 29.32 4.79
CA GLY A 18 21.56 28.99 3.52
C GLY A 18 20.70 27.73 3.55
N TYR A 19 21.02 26.74 4.40
CA TYR A 19 20.29 25.46 4.45
C TYR A 19 19.06 25.50 5.36
N LEU A 20 19.01 26.43 6.33
CA LEU A 20 17.91 26.52 7.28
C LEU A 20 16.59 26.98 6.62
N GLY A 21 16.68 27.73 5.52
CA GLY A 21 15.51 28.21 4.76
C GLY A 21 14.83 27.13 3.90
N CYS A 22 15.55 26.09 3.48
CA CYS A 22 14.98 25.00 2.67
C CYS A 22 14.39 23.85 3.50
N LEU A 23 14.84 23.69 4.76
CA LEU A 23 14.34 22.66 5.66
C LEU A 23 12.81 22.60 5.79
N PRO A 24 12.08 23.72 5.98
CA PRO A 24 10.61 23.67 6.09
C PRO A 24 9.93 23.24 4.79
N PHE A 25 10.47 23.61 3.62
CA PHE A 25 9.92 23.19 2.32
C PHE A 25 10.12 21.70 2.07
N ILE A 26 11.28 21.16 2.44
CA ILE A 26 11.57 19.73 2.36
C ILE A 26 10.63 18.95 3.29
N LEU A 27 10.45 19.41 4.54
CA LEU A 27 9.51 18.81 5.50
C LEU A 27 8.07 18.84 4.99
N ALA A 28 7.60 19.99 4.47
CA ALA A 28 6.27 20.11 3.89
C ALA A 28 6.08 19.16 2.70
N PHE A 29 7.08 19.05 1.83
CA PHE A 29 7.05 18.13 0.68
C PHE A 29 6.98 16.66 1.11
N ILE A 30 7.77 16.26 2.11
CA ILE A 30 7.72 14.91 2.69
C ILE A 30 6.34 14.62 3.29
N ILE A 31 5.74 15.59 4.00
CA ILE A 31 4.39 15.45 4.57
C ILE A 31 3.36 15.25 3.47
N VAL A 32 3.40 16.04 2.39
CA VAL A 32 2.47 15.90 1.25
C VAL A 32 2.61 14.54 0.59
N ILE A 33 3.84 14.10 0.31
CA ILE A 33 4.10 12.76 -0.24
C ILE A 33 3.53 11.68 0.69
N PHE A 34 3.78 11.79 1.99
CA PHE A 34 3.28 10.82 2.97
C PHE A 34 1.75 10.76 2.97
N PHE A 35 1.07 11.91 2.90
CA PHE A 35 -0.39 11.98 2.81
C PHE A 35 -0.92 11.30 1.54
N ILE A 36 -0.27 11.50 0.39
CA ILE A 36 -0.66 10.86 -0.88
C ILE A 36 -0.50 9.33 -0.78
N ILE A 37 0.66 8.85 -0.33
CA ILE A 37 0.94 7.41 -0.21
C ILE A 37 -0.02 6.75 0.81
N SER A 38 -0.30 7.43 1.93
CA SER A 38 -1.23 6.92 2.95
C SER A 38 -2.67 6.76 2.42
N LYS A 39 -3.07 7.54 1.41
CA LYS A 39 -4.40 7.46 0.81
C LYS A 39 -4.54 6.30 -0.17
N THR A 40 -3.47 5.95 -0.87
CA THR A 40 -3.50 4.89 -1.90
C THR A 40 -2.96 3.56 -1.41
N SER A 41 -2.45 3.48 -0.18
CA SER A 41 -1.83 2.26 0.35
C SER A 41 -2.21 1.98 1.78
N TYR A 42 -2.23 0.70 2.15
CA TYR A 42 -2.27 0.20 3.50
C TYR A 42 -0.83 -0.05 3.98
N ILE A 43 -0.44 0.66 5.04
CA ILE A 43 0.92 0.63 5.58
C ILE A 43 0.86 0.10 7.02
N ASP A 44 1.66 -0.92 7.31
CA ASP A 44 1.84 -1.47 8.65
C ASP A 44 3.34 -1.59 8.96
N LEU A 45 3.91 -0.49 9.49
CA LEU A 45 5.34 -0.37 9.78
C LEU A 45 5.87 -1.48 10.70
N PRO A 46 5.22 -1.86 11.82
CA PRO A 46 5.70 -2.95 12.68
C PRO A 46 5.91 -4.30 11.97
N ASN A 47 5.13 -4.58 10.92
CA ASN A 47 5.21 -5.83 10.17
C ASN A 47 5.90 -5.64 8.80
N LEU A 48 6.48 -4.45 8.54
CA LEU A 48 7.03 -4.05 7.24
C LEU A 48 6.07 -4.35 6.08
N CYS A 49 4.78 -4.12 6.31
CA CYS A 49 3.74 -4.41 5.33
C CYS A 49 3.38 -3.18 4.51
N TYR A 50 3.36 -3.35 3.20
CA TYR A 50 2.88 -2.34 2.26
C TYR A 50 2.00 -3.01 1.22
N ILE A 51 0.74 -2.61 1.17
CA ILE A 51 -0.23 -3.13 0.20
C ILE A 51 -0.91 -1.93 -0.46
N GLY A 52 -0.79 -1.77 -1.78
CA GLY A 52 -1.56 -0.79 -2.53
C GLY A 52 -3.06 -1.08 -2.41
N VAL A 53 -3.87 -0.06 -2.17
CA VAL A 53 -5.34 -0.16 -2.13
C VAL A 53 -5.89 0.84 -3.14
N GLU A 54 -6.44 0.31 -4.22
CA GLU A 54 -7.01 1.10 -5.30
C GLU A 54 -8.52 0.88 -5.32
N GLY A 55 -9.30 1.90 -4.95
CA GLY A 55 -10.76 1.85 -5.00
C GLY A 55 -11.33 2.18 -6.38
N ASP A 56 -12.55 1.71 -6.61
CA ASP A 56 -13.39 2.25 -7.70
C ASP A 56 -13.97 3.60 -7.24
N LEU A 57 -13.64 4.68 -7.96
CA LEU A 57 -14.06 6.05 -7.61
C LEU A 57 -15.59 6.26 -7.55
N ILE A 58 -16.38 5.40 -8.20
CA ILE A 58 -17.83 5.57 -8.38
C ILE A 58 -18.61 4.55 -7.54
N LYS A 59 -18.09 3.34 -7.38
CA LYS A 59 -18.79 2.21 -6.77
C LYS A 59 -18.03 1.52 -5.64
N GLY A 60 -16.81 1.98 -5.36
CA GLY A 60 -15.91 1.34 -4.41
C GLY A 60 -16.16 1.70 -2.96
N ASP A 61 -15.59 0.89 -2.09
CA ASP A 61 -15.46 1.10 -0.65
C ASP A 61 -14.04 0.69 -0.21
N GLU A 62 -13.06 1.56 -0.48
CA GLU A 62 -11.67 1.37 -0.03
C GLU A 62 -11.57 1.19 1.50
N ASN A 63 -12.48 1.82 2.24
CA ASN A 63 -12.49 1.73 3.70
C ASN A 63 -12.81 0.31 4.14
N SER A 64 -13.70 -0.39 3.44
CA SER A 64 -13.96 -1.81 3.70
C SER A 64 -12.74 -2.69 3.46
N ILE A 65 -11.90 -2.40 2.43
CA ILE A 65 -10.66 -3.15 2.18
C ILE A 65 -9.67 -2.94 3.33
N ARG A 66 -9.49 -1.68 3.75
CA ARG A 66 -8.61 -1.31 4.87
C ARG A 66 -9.12 -1.93 6.18
N ALA A 67 -10.43 -1.94 6.40
CA ALA A 67 -11.07 -2.58 7.53
C ALA A 67 -10.86 -4.10 7.50
N SER A 68 -10.96 -4.74 6.33
CA SER A 68 -10.68 -6.17 6.17
C SER A 68 -9.22 -6.50 6.46
N LEU A 69 -8.25 -5.71 5.98
CA LEU A 69 -6.84 -5.91 6.31
C LEU A 69 -6.59 -5.79 7.82
N LYS A 70 -7.20 -4.78 8.48
CA LYS A 70 -7.15 -4.64 9.95
C LYS A 70 -7.82 -5.81 10.66
N TYR A 71 -8.94 -6.30 10.15
CA TYR A 71 -9.62 -7.48 10.67
C TYR A 71 -8.74 -8.73 10.57
N ILE A 72 -8.10 -8.98 9.42
CA ILE A 72 -7.17 -10.11 9.23
C ILE A 72 -5.99 -9.98 10.19
N LYS A 73 -5.38 -8.80 10.29
CA LYS A 73 -4.26 -8.53 11.20
C LYS A 73 -4.61 -8.89 12.65
N ASN A 74 -5.78 -8.46 13.12
CA ASN A 74 -6.18 -8.63 14.52
C ASN A 74 -6.69 -10.04 14.84
N ASN A 75 -7.44 -10.66 13.93
CA ASN A 75 -8.12 -11.93 14.20
C ASN A 75 -7.37 -13.15 13.64
N LYS A 76 -6.56 -12.98 12.60
CA LYS A 76 -5.85 -14.05 11.90
C LYS A 76 -4.39 -13.66 11.58
N PRO A 77 -3.51 -13.48 12.58
CA PRO A 77 -2.15 -12.98 12.37
C PRO A 77 -1.28 -13.85 11.44
N SER A 78 -1.49 -15.19 11.45
CA SER A 78 -0.79 -16.09 10.53
C SER A 78 -1.16 -15.84 9.08
N GLU A 79 -2.46 -15.69 8.80
CA GLU A 79 -2.95 -15.37 7.46
C GLU A 79 -2.53 -13.97 7.01
N TYR A 80 -2.50 -13.02 7.95
CA TYR A 80 -2.01 -11.67 7.69
C TYR A 80 -0.56 -11.67 7.17
N LYS A 81 0.31 -12.52 7.71
CA LYS A 81 1.69 -12.66 7.21
C LYS A 81 1.74 -13.16 5.77
N ASN A 82 0.85 -14.09 5.40
CA ASN A 82 0.74 -14.56 4.01
C ASN A 82 0.26 -13.44 3.09
N VAL A 83 -0.82 -12.74 3.48
CA VAL A 83 -1.34 -11.58 2.74
C VAL A 83 -0.23 -10.56 2.53
N CYS A 84 0.47 -10.19 3.58
CA CYS A 84 1.53 -9.19 3.54
C CYS A 84 2.70 -9.55 2.62
N LYS A 85 3.06 -10.84 2.55
CA LYS A 85 4.21 -11.30 1.76
C LYS A 85 3.87 -11.52 0.28
N TYR A 86 2.63 -11.92 0.00
CA TYR A 86 2.21 -12.42 -1.31
C TYR A 86 1.13 -11.55 -1.98
N VAL A 87 0.76 -10.41 -1.39
CA VAL A 87 -0.14 -9.42 -1.99
C VAL A 87 0.53 -8.05 -1.93
N ASP A 88 0.81 -7.48 -3.09
CA ASP A 88 1.40 -6.16 -3.25
C ASP A 88 0.31 -5.10 -3.45
N SER A 89 -0.82 -5.46 -4.07
CA SER A 89 -1.96 -4.55 -4.25
C SER A 89 -3.30 -5.27 -4.24
N ILE A 90 -4.32 -4.54 -3.77
CA ILE A 90 -5.73 -4.92 -3.80
C ILE A 90 -6.47 -3.84 -4.60
N ILE A 91 -7.05 -4.25 -5.71
CA ILE A 91 -7.77 -3.37 -6.64
C ILE A 91 -9.25 -3.69 -6.56
N GLU A 92 -10.06 -2.67 -6.30
CA GLU A 92 -11.49 -2.77 -6.34
C GLU A 92 -11.98 -2.58 -7.77
N SER A 93 -12.12 -3.69 -8.47
CA SER A 93 -12.61 -3.71 -9.84
C SER A 93 -13.18 -5.09 -10.15
N TYR A 94 -13.98 -5.16 -11.20
CA TYR A 94 -14.40 -6.45 -11.73
C TYR A 94 -13.18 -7.19 -12.27
N CYS A 95 -13.21 -8.52 -12.17
CA CYS A 95 -12.17 -9.36 -12.74
C CYS A 95 -12.01 -9.08 -14.23
N ILE A 96 -10.87 -8.51 -14.60
CA ILE A 96 -10.53 -8.23 -16.00
C ILE A 96 -10.46 -9.58 -16.68
N SER A 97 -11.45 -9.90 -17.52
CA SER A 97 -11.44 -11.12 -18.35
C SER A 97 -10.10 -11.19 -19.05
N ALA A 98 -9.36 -12.28 -18.83
CA ALA A 98 -8.14 -12.53 -19.55
C ALA A 98 -8.53 -12.65 -21.03
N ASP A 99 -8.13 -11.67 -21.85
CA ASP A 99 -7.78 -11.96 -23.25
C ASP A 99 -6.90 -13.22 -23.20
N GLY A 100 -7.05 -14.18 -24.11
CA GLY A 100 -6.32 -15.46 -24.08
C GLY A 100 -4.78 -15.37 -24.07
N ARG A 101 -4.24 -14.14 -24.12
CA ARG A 101 -2.83 -13.77 -23.98
C ARG A 101 -2.42 -13.34 -22.56
N VAL A 102 -3.38 -13.06 -21.67
CA VAL A 102 -3.18 -12.64 -20.28
C VAL A 102 -3.38 -13.85 -19.37
N ALA A 103 -2.57 -13.97 -18.32
CA ALA A 103 -2.52 -15.14 -17.44
C ALA A 103 -3.91 -15.59 -16.95
N PRO A 104 -4.14 -16.90 -16.74
CA PRO A 104 -5.45 -17.41 -16.34
C PRO A 104 -5.90 -16.79 -15.01
N LEU A 105 -7.12 -16.26 -15.01
CA LEU A 105 -7.78 -15.77 -13.80
C LEU A 105 -8.30 -16.93 -12.97
N TYR A 106 -8.13 -16.86 -11.66
CA TYR A 106 -8.80 -17.75 -10.72
C TYR A 106 -9.97 -17.02 -10.05
N GLY A 107 -11.19 -17.56 -10.21
CA GLY A 107 -12.38 -17.08 -9.51
C GLY A 107 -13.26 -16.05 -10.25
N TYR A 108 -13.47 -16.20 -11.56
CA TYR A 108 -14.32 -15.27 -12.33
C TYR A 108 -15.76 -15.17 -11.79
N ASP A 109 -16.30 -16.28 -11.24
CA ASP A 109 -17.65 -16.35 -10.66
C ASP A 109 -17.66 -16.11 -9.15
N GLN A 110 -16.60 -15.48 -8.62
CA GLN A 110 -16.36 -15.33 -7.18
C GLN A 110 -16.34 -13.83 -6.83
N PRO A 111 -16.51 -13.45 -5.55
CA PRO A 111 -16.48 -12.06 -5.08
C PRO A 111 -15.15 -11.29 -5.29
N GLY A 112 -14.23 -11.85 -6.08
CA GLY A 112 -12.95 -11.27 -6.47
C GLY A 112 -12.14 -12.28 -7.28
N CYS A 113 -10.91 -11.95 -7.64
CA CYS A 113 -10.00 -12.88 -8.32
C CYS A 113 -8.53 -12.53 -8.08
N TYR A 114 -7.67 -13.47 -8.47
CA TYR A 114 -6.23 -13.33 -8.45
C TYR A 114 -5.68 -13.49 -9.87
N VAL A 115 -4.77 -12.60 -10.26
CA VAL A 115 -4.03 -12.72 -11.54
C VAL A 115 -2.81 -13.61 -11.31
N LYS A 116 -2.78 -14.79 -11.94
CA LYS A 116 -1.70 -15.76 -11.76
C LYS A 116 -0.34 -15.15 -12.09
N GLY A 117 0.64 -15.38 -11.22
CA GLY A 117 1.99 -14.86 -11.37
C GLY A 117 2.14 -13.38 -11.04
N SER A 118 1.09 -12.76 -10.53
CA SER A 118 1.16 -11.44 -9.91
C SER A 118 1.12 -11.58 -8.38
N LYS A 119 1.14 -10.44 -7.69
CA LYS A 119 0.72 -10.30 -6.30
C LYS A 119 -0.47 -9.33 -6.19
N VAL A 120 -1.30 -9.28 -7.23
CA VAL A 120 -2.46 -8.39 -7.34
C VAL A 120 -3.73 -9.19 -7.06
N VAL A 121 -4.56 -8.66 -6.16
CA VAL A 121 -5.87 -9.23 -5.82
C VAL A 121 -6.95 -8.24 -6.27
N TYR A 122 -7.94 -8.73 -7.01
CA TYR A 122 -9.12 -7.98 -7.37
C TYR A 122 -10.26 -8.33 -6.42
N VAL A 123 -10.96 -7.32 -5.93
CA VAL A 123 -12.20 -7.47 -5.15
C VAL A 123 -13.33 -6.75 -5.87
N ILE A 124 -14.50 -7.38 -5.95
CA ILE A 124 -15.64 -6.79 -6.65
C ILE A 124 -16.14 -5.56 -5.86
N PRO A 125 -16.41 -4.42 -6.53
CA PRO A 125 -16.97 -3.25 -5.86
C PRO A 125 -18.30 -3.57 -5.16
N GLN A 126 -18.45 -3.15 -3.90
CA GLN A 126 -19.68 -3.34 -3.12
C GLN A 126 -20.06 -2.02 -2.44
N LYS A 127 -21.27 -1.52 -2.71
CA LYS A 127 -21.75 -0.23 -2.19
C LYS A 127 -22.29 -0.26 -0.75
N GLN A 128 -22.34 -1.43 -0.11
CA GLN A 128 -23.09 -1.61 1.14
C GLN A 128 -22.16 -1.75 2.34
N GLN A 129 -22.29 -0.85 3.32
CA GLN A 129 -21.62 -0.91 4.63
C GLN A 129 -22.29 -1.89 5.59
N TYR A 130 -22.48 -3.15 5.18
CA TYR A 130 -22.89 -4.18 6.13
C TYR A 130 -21.68 -4.73 6.87
N SER A 131 -21.83 -5.05 8.16
CA SER A 131 -20.76 -5.62 8.99
C SER A 131 -20.17 -6.91 8.38
N THR A 132 -20.96 -7.64 7.60
CA THR A 132 -20.54 -8.86 6.90
C THR A 132 -19.56 -8.60 5.75
N VAL A 133 -19.56 -7.42 5.14
CA VAL A 133 -18.69 -7.08 4.00
C VAL A 133 -17.22 -7.14 4.39
N VAL A 134 -16.88 -6.65 5.59
CA VAL A 134 -15.50 -6.68 6.09
C VAL A 134 -14.99 -8.10 6.24
N GLU A 135 -15.79 -8.99 6.81
CA GLU A 135 -15.42 -10.39 7.03
C GLU A 135 -15.34 -11.18 5.73
N ASP A 136 -16.28 -10.96 4.81
CA ASP A 136 -16.31 -11.67 3.54
C ASP A 136 -15.16 -11.20 2.63
N ARG A 137 -14.89 -9.90 2.56
CA ARG A 137 -13.67 -9.39 1.91
C ARG A 137 -12.42 -9.96 2.56
N ALA A 138 -12.36 -10.05 3.88
CA ALA A 138 -11.22 -10.65 4.56
C ALA A 138 -11.00 -12.11 4.16
N LYS A 139 -12.07 -12.93 4.11
CA LYS A 139 -12.01 -14.33 3.64
C LYS A 139 -11.48 -14.40 2.20
N ASN A 140 -11.96 -13.53 1.32
CA ASN A 140 -11.54 -13.50 -0.08
C ASN A 140 -10.09 -13.07 -0.24
N ILE A 141 -9.65 -12.02 0.45
CA ILE A 141 -8.25 -11.57 0.44
C ILE A 141 -7.32 -12.70 0.90
N ILE A 142 -7.67 -13.42 1.97
CA ILE A 142 -6.90 -14.58 2.44
C ILE A 142 -6.86 -15.69 1.38
N LYS A 143 -8.01 -16.03 0.79
CA LYS A 143 -8.11 -17.05 -0.26
C LYS A 143 -7.17 -16.73 -1.44
N TYR A 144 -7.21 -15.49 -1.94
CA TYR A 144 -6.41 -15.07 -3.08
C TYR A 144 -4.92 -14.88 -2.73
N ALA A 145 -4.61 -14.44 -1.51
CA ALA A 145 -3.24 -14.45 -1.01
C ALA A 145 -2.65 -15.87 -0.97
N ASN A 146 -3.45 -16.88 -0.61
CA ASN A 146 -3.01 -18.26 -0.63
C ASN A 146 -2.78 -18.78 -2.06
N TYR A 147 -3.60 -18.38 -3.04
CA TYR A 147 -3.32 -18.69 -4.44
C TYR A 147 -2.02 -18.05 -4.94
N SER A 148 -1.76 -16.79 -4.55
CA SER A 148 -0.49 -16.13 -4.84
C SER A 148 0.69 -16.84 -4.18
N LYS A 149 0.59 -17.15 -2.89
CA LYS A 149 1.60 -17.92 -2.15
C LYS A 149 1.93 -19.23 -2.85
N ASP A 150 0.91 -20.02 -3.18
CA ASP A 150 1.07 -21.31 -3.83
C ASP A 150 1.82 -21.20 -5.17
N PHE A 151 1.63 -20.11 -5.92
CA PHE A 151 2.38 -19.87 -7.15
C PHE A 151 3.86 -19.56 -6.88
N TRP A 152 4.17 -18.74 -5.87
CA TRP A 152 5.54 -18.29 -5.59
C TRP A 152 6.37 -19.27 -4.75
N THR A 153 5.74 -20.28 -4.14
CA THR A 153 6.43 -21.28 -3.29
C THR A 153 6.56 -22.66 -3.93
N LYS A 154 5.92 -22.90 -5.07
CA LYS A 154 6.05 -24.13 -5.86
C LYS A 154 7.05 -23.91 -6.99
#